data_AF-A0A1M4PR39-F1
#
_entry.id   AF-A0A1M4PR39-F1
#
_cell.length_a   1.000
_cell.length_b   1.000
_cell.length_c   1.000
_cell.angle_alpha   90.00
_cell.angle_beta   90.00
_cell.angle_gamma   90.00
#
_symmetry.space_group_name_H-M   'P 1'
#
loop_
_entity.id
_entity.type
_entity.pdbx_description
1 polymer ?
#
loop_
_entity_poly.entity_id
_entity_poly.type
_entity_poly.pdbx_seq_one_letter_code
_entity_poly.pdbx_strand_id
1 'polypeptide(L)'
;MITLITLLIIIINFILQSTILHYFNIFDVVPNTSLVIIIVIALLRGKKTASIAGLIAGLLQDIIFSPVIGINGFIYFFVGYFVGMAENKLSKDNILIPFIMTLISTICYHLVYYLFMYFLSFNIPFFAFF
;
A
#
# COMPACT_ATOMS: atom_id res chain seq x y z
N MET A 1 14.76 -12.37 13.37
CA MET A 1 15.50 -12.09 12.11
C MET A 1 14.55 -11.72 10.97
N ILE A 2 13.61 -12.59 10.62
CA ILE A 2 12.65 -12.44 9.50
C ILE A 2 11.77 -11.17 9.55
N THR A 3 11.33 -10.74 10.74
CA THR A 3 10.56 -9.50 10.92
C THR A 3 11.40 -8.25 10.67
N LEU A 4 12.66 -8.24 11.13
CA LEU A 4 13.60 -7.13 10.94
C LEU A 4 13.87 -6.88 9.45
N ILE A 5 14.01 -7.97 8.67
CA ILE A 5 14.19 -7.88 7.21
C ILE A 5 12.98 -7.22 6.55
N THR A 6 11.76 -7.54 7.00
CA THR A 6 10.52 -6.94 6.47
C THR A 6 10.49 -5.44 6.72
N LEU A 7 10.85 -5.03 7.94
CA LEU A 7 10.89 -3.63 8.34
C LEU A 7 11.94 -2.86 7.52
N LEU A 8 13.11 -3.47 7.29
CA LEU A 8 14.16 -2.89 6.44
C LEU A 8 13.68 -2.73 4.99
N ILE A 9 12.98 -3.72 4.43
CA ILE A 9 12.40 -3.65 3.09
C ILE A 9 11.41 -2.48 2.98
N ILE A 10 10.55 -2.29 3.98
CA ILE A 10 9.58 -1.17 4.00
C ILE A 10 10.32 0.17 4.02
N ILE A 11 11.32 0.33 4.87
CA ILE A 11 12.08 1.58 4.99
C ILE A 11 12.84 1.89 3.69
N ILE A 12 13.54 0.90 3.13
CA ILE A 12 14.27 1.07 1.87
C ILE A 12 13.30 1.41 0.74
N ASN A 13 12.17 0.69 0.63
CA ASN A 13 11.20 0.99 -0.41
C ASN A 13 10.61 2.39 -0.26
N PHE A 14 10.31 2.82 0.96
CA PHE A 14 9.80 4.15 1.23
C PHE A 14 10.79 5.24 0.80
N ILE A 15 12.08 5.06 1.09
CA ILE A 15 13.13 5.98 0.65
C ILE A 15 13.22 5.99 -0.88
N LEU A 16 13.19 4.82 -1.53
CA LEU A 16 13.23 4.73 -2.99
C LEU A 16 11.98 5.36 -3.64
N GLN A 17 10.81 5.13 -3.07
CA GLN A 17 9.54 5.67 -3.56
C GLN A 17 9.52 7.20 -3.50
N SER A 18 10.06 7.76 -2.41
CA SER A 18 10.10 9.21 -2.22
C SER A 18 11.22 9.91 -2.99
N THR A 19 12.32 9.22 -3.29
CA THR A 19 13.48 9.84 -3.97
C THR A 19 13.49 9.55 -5.46
N ILE A 20 13.47 8.29 -5.87
CA ILE A 20 13.71 7.86 -7.26
C ILE A 20 12.40 7.83 -8.04
N LEU A 21 11.34 7.24 -7.47
CA LEU A 21 10.08 7.09 -8.21
C LEU A 21 9.36 8.41 -8.47
N HIS A 22 9.69 9.48 -7.74
CA HIS A 22 9.18 10.81 -8.07
C HIS A 22 9.67 11.30 -9.45
N TYR A 23 10.84 10.84 -9.92
CA TYR A 23 11.35 11.12 -11.28
C TYR A 23 10.68 10.27 -12.37
N PHE A 24 9.94 9.22 -11.99
CA PHE A 24 9.18 8.36 -12.91
C PHE A 24 7.69 8.68 -12.85
N ASN A 25 7.33 9.97 -12.70
CA ASN A 25 5.95 10.40 -12.79
C ASN A 25 5.42 10.10 -14.20
N ILE A 26 4.35 9.30 -14.29
CA ILE A 26 3.65 9.05 -15.55
C ILE A 26 2.38 9.88 -15.47
N PHE A 27 2.27 10.94 -16.28
CA PHE A 27 1.15 11.91 -16.21
C PHE A 27 0.93 12.51 -14.81
N ASP A 28 2.02 12.85 -14.11
CA ASP A 28 2.00 13.37 -12.72
C ASP A 28 1.50 12.40 -11.64
N VAL A 29 1.35 11.11 -11.98
CA VAL A 29 0.94 10.06 -11.06
C VAL A 29 2.16 9.19 -10.71
N VAL A 30 2.42 9.05 -9.40
CA VAL A 30 3.54 8.25 -8.88
C VAL A 30 3.04 6.85 -8.52
N PRO A 31 3.65 5.77 -9.05
CA PRO A 31 3.29 4.41 -8.70
C PRO A 31 3.44 4.12 -7.20
N ASN A 32 2.42 3.50 -6.60
CA ASN A 32 2.43 3.13 -5.19
C ASN A 32 3.16 1.80 -4.95
N THR A 33 4.48 1.84 -4.81
CA THR A 33 5.28 0.63 -4.57
C THR A 33 5.09 0.04 -3.17
N SER A 34 4.77 0.87 -2.18
CA SER A 34 4.48 0.41 -0.81
C SER A 34 3.31 -0.58 -0.80
N LEU A 35 2.23 -0.27 -1.53
CA LEU A 35 1.07 -1.16 -1.67
C LEU A 35 1.46 -2.51 -2.29
N VAL A 36 2.29 -2.51 -3.34
CA VAL A 36 2.79 -3.73 -4.01
C VAL A 36 3.54 -4.61 -3.01
N ILE A 37 4.45 -4.02 -2.22
CA ILE A 37 5.23 -4.76 -1.23
C ILE A 37 4.34 -5.36 -0.15
N ILE A 38 3.34 -4.62 0.34
CA ILE A 38 2.39 -5.13 1.34
C ILE A 38 1.64 -6.35 0.81
N ILE A 39 1.22 -6.33 -0.46
CA ILE A 39 0.54 -7.45 -1.12
C ILE A 39 1.47 -8.66 -1.23
N VAL A 40 2.72 -8.47 -1.63
CA VAL A 40 3.72 -9.55 -1.67
C VAL A 40 3.95 -10.14 -0.28
N ILE A 41 4.11 -9.30 0.76
CA ILE A 41 4.24 -9.76 2.14
C ILE A 41 2.99 -10.52 2.58
N ALA A 42 1.80 -10.07 2.18
CA ALA A 42 0.52 -10.72 2.49
C ALA A 42 0.42 -12.12 1.89
N LEU A 43 0.81 -12.28 0.63
CA LEU A 43 0.80 -13.57 -0.06
C LEU A 43 1.89 -14.53 0.43
N LEU A 44 3.01 -14.01 0.95
CA LEU A 44 4.13 -14.84 1.41
C LEU A 44 4.09 -15.19 2.91
N ARG A 45 3.51 -14.31 3.75
CA ARG A 45 3.60 -14.38 5.21
C ARG A 45 2.26 -14.25 5.93
N GLY A 46 1.18 -14.07 5.17
CA GLY A 46 -0.17 -14.09 5.69
C GLY A 46 -0.63 -12.81 6.35
N LYS A 47 -1.91 -12.83 6.75
CA LYS A 47 -2.65 -11.67 7.25
C LYS A 47 -1.97 -10.94 8.40
N LYS A 48 -1.45 -11.63 9.43
CA LYS A 48 -0.93 -10.97 10.64
C LYS A 48 0.30 -10.12 10.31
N THR A 49 1.28 -10.69 9.61
CA THR A 49 2.53 -9.99 9.30
C THR A 49 2.29 -8.85 8.33
N ALA A 50 1.47 -9.05 7.30
CA ALA A 50 1.17 -8.01 6.32
C ALA A 50 0.31 -6.88 6.87
N SER A 51 -0.65 -7.16 7.74
CA SER A 51 -1.48 -6.11 8.34
C SER A 51 -0.63 -5.18 9.22
N ILE A 52 0.26 -5.74 10.04
CA ILE A 52 1.16 -4.96 10.89
C ILE A 52 2.16 -4.17 10.04
N ALA A 53 2.77 -4.82 9.04
CA ALA A 53 3.68 -4.17 8.11
C ALA A 53 3.00 -3.03 7.34
N GLY A 54 1.79 -3.26 6.84
CA GLY A 54 0.98 -2.28 6.14
C GLY A 54 0.60 -1.09 7.02
N LEU A 55 0.19 -1.34 8.26
CA LEU A 55 -0.09 -0.26 9.21
C LEU A 55 1.13 0.63 9.44
N ILE A 56 2.30 0.03 9.68
CA ILE A 56 3.55 0.77 9.91
C ILE A 56 3.93 1.57 8.65
N ALA A 57 3.92 0.94 7.49
CA ALA A 57 4.24 1.60 6.22
C ALA A 57 3.26 2.75 5.90
N GLY A 58 1.97 2.52 6.12
CA GLY A 58 0.92 3.50 5.86
C GLY A 58 0.99 4.69 6.82
N LEU A 59 1.21 4.45 8.11
CA LEU A 59 1.43 5.54 9.08
C LEU A 59 2.70 6.34 8.76
N LEU A 60 3.75 5.68 8.29
CA LEU A 60 4.98 6.36 7.89
C LEU A 60 4.75 7.24 6.63
N GLN A 61 3.95 6.75 5.68
CA GLN A 61 3.51 7.54 4.52
C GLN A 61 2.60 8.70 4.93
N ASP A 62 1.71 8.48 5.89
CA ASP A 62 0.82 9.50 6.42
C ASP A 62 1.59 10.67 7.05
N ILE A 63 2.60 10.38 7.87
CA ILE A 63 3.40 11.39 8.58
C ILE A 63 4.19 12.30 7.62
N ILE A 64 4.64 11.75 6.48
CA ILE A 64 5.59 12.43 5.60
C ILE A 64 4.89 13.10 4.42
N PHE A 65 3.85 12.48 3.87
CA PHE A 65 3.24 12.89 2.59
C PHE A 65 1.75 13.23 2.65
N SER A 66 1.03 12.86 3.71
CA SER A 66 -0.43 13.02 3.78
C SER A 66 -0.81 14.24 4.62
N PRO A 67 -1.85 15.00 4.24
CA PRO A 67 -2.39 16.06 5.09
C PRO A 67 -3.12 15.53 6.34
N VAL A 68 -3.52 14.25 6.32
CA VAL A 68 -4.26 13.60 7.39
C VAL A 68 -3.55 12.32 7.80
N ILE A 69 -3.31 12.17 9.10
CA ILE A 69 -2.67 10.98 9.67
C ILE A 69 -3.71 9.87 9.87
N GLY A 70 -3.36 8.66 9.43
CA GLY A 70 -4.12 7.43 9.70
C GLY A 70 -4.89 6.88 8.51
N ILE A 71 -5.10 7.64 7.43
CA ILE A 71 -5.85 7.16 6.26
C ILE A 71 -5.04 6.08 5.53
N ASN A 72 -3.77 6.33 5.20
CA ASN A 72 -2.94 5.31 4.56
C ASN A 72 -2.70 4.12 5.48
N GLY A 73 -2.45 4.38 6.78
CA GLY A 73 -2.32 3.34 7.80
C GLY A 73 -3.53 2.40 7.83
N PHE A 74 -4.74 2.96 7.82
CA PHE A 74 -5.99 2.19 7.80
C PHE A 74 -6.11 1.35 6.52
N ILE A 75 -5.94 1.94 5.35
CA ILE A 75 -6.11 1.25 4.07
C ILE A 75 -5.09 0.11 3.95
N TYR A 76 -3.81 0.37 4.22
CA TYR A 76 -2.76 -0.63 4.10
C TYR A 76 -2.90 -1.79 5.09
N PHE A 77 -3.37 -1.52 6.31
CA PHE A 77 -3.70 -2.57 7.27
C PHE A 77 -4.75 -3.53 6.70
N PHE A 78 -5.86 -3.00 6.18
CA PHE A 78 -6.94 -3.82 5.66
C PHE A 78 -6.58 -4.53 4.35
N VAL A 79 -5.85 -3.88 3.44
CA VAL A 79 -5.32 -4.54 2.24
C VAL A 79 -4.44 -5.73 2.63
N GLY A 80 -3.48 -5.52 3.55
CA GLY A 80 -2.62 -6.59 4.05
C GLY A 80 -3.40 -7.72 4.73
N TYR A 81 -4.47 -7.38 5.47
CA TYR A 81 -5.34 -8.35 6.12
C TYR A 81 -6.12 -9.21 5.12
N PHE A 82 -6.84 -8.57 4.19
CA PHE A 82 -7.73 -9.26 3.25
C PHE A 82 -6.93 -10.09 2.23
N VAL A 83 -5.87 -9.52 1.66
CA VAL A 83 -5.00 -10.26 0.74
C VAL A 83 -4.29 -11.40 1.49
N GLY A 84 -3.83 -11.15 2.72
CA GLY A 84 -3.13 -12.15 3.52
C GLY A 84 -4.04 -13.24 4.07
N MET A 85 -5.36 -13.07 4.03
CA MET A 85 -6.32 -14.14 4.32
C MET A 85 -6.37 -15.18 3.19
N ALA A 86 -6.01 -14.79 1.96
CA ALA A 86 -5.94 -15.67 0.81
C ALA A 86 -4.58 -16.38 0.65
N GLU A 87 -3.61 -16.14 1.56
CA GLU A 87 -2.26 -16.70 1.53
C GLU A 87 -2.24 -18.23 1.31
N ASN A 88 -3.06 -18.97 2.05
CA ASN A 88 -3.11 -20.43 1.98
C ASN A 88 -4.01 -20.98 0.86
N LYS A 89 -4.73 -20.09 0.15
CA LYS A 89 -5.69 -20.46 -0.90
C LYS A 89 -5.13 -20.20 -2.31
N LEU A 90 -4.12 -19.36 -2.42
CA LEU A 90 -3.56 -18.89 -3.69
C LEU A 90 -2.20 -19.52 -3.93
N SER A 91 -1.97 -20.01 -5.16
CA SER A 91 -0.70 -20.60 -5.55
C SER A 91 0.42 -19.56 -5.55
N LYS A 92 1.45 -19.77 -4.72
CA LYS A 92 2.60 -18.85 -4.62
C LYS A 92 3.44 -18.79 -5.90
N ASP A 93 3.29 -19.77 -6.78
CA ASP A 93 4.07 -19.89 -8.02
C ASP A 93 3.50 -19.07 -9.19
N ASN A 94 2.26 -18.57 -9.08
CA ASN A 94 1.61 -17.85 -10.17
C ASN A 94 1.83 -16.33 -10.04
N ILE A 95 2.70 -15.78 -10.89
CA ILE A 95 3.02 -14.35 -11.00
C ILE A 95 1.78 -13.46 -11.26
N LEU A 96 0.73 -14.04 -11.84
CA LEU A 96 -0.50 -13.32 -12.20
C LEU A 96 -1.32 -12.95 -10.95
N ILE A 97 -1.14 -13.69 -9.83
CA ILE A 97 -1.88 -13.47 -8.59
C ILE A 97 -1.48 -12.15 -7.91
N PRO A 98 -0.19 -11.88 -7.62
CA PRO A 98 0.22 -10.57 -7.10
C PRO A 98 -0.25 -9.43 -7.99
N PHE A 99 -0.15 -9.57 -9.32
CA PHE A 99 -0.56 -8.54 -10.27
C PHE A 99 -2.04 -8.19 -10.16
N ILE A 100 -2.93 -9.20 -10.20
CA ILE A 100 -4.38 -9.00 -10.05
C ILE A 100 -4.70 -8.39 -8.68
N MET A 101 -4.08 -8.89 -7.61
CA MET A 101 -4.32 -8.39 -6.26
C MET A 101 -3.89 -6.93 -6.11
N THR A 102 -2.77 -6.54 -6.73
CA THR A 102 -2.31 -5.15 -6.79
C THR A 102 -3.28 -4.28 -7.57
N LEU A 103 -3.76 -4.73 -8.73
CA LEU A 103 -4.71 -3.95 -9.54
C LEU A 103 -5.99 -3.66 -8.74
N ILE A 104 -6.60 -4.70 -8.15
CA ILE A 104 -7.81 -4.56 -7.33
C ILE A 104 -7.55 -3.66 -6.12
N SER A 105 -6.45 -3.91 -5.39
CA SER A 105 -6.12 -3.15 -4.19
C SER A 105 -5.83 -1.68 -4.50
N THR A 106 -5.28 -1.37 -5.67
CA THR A 106 -5.00 0.01 -6.10
C THR A 106 -6.29 0.78 -6.32
N ILE A 107 -7.28 0.18 -7.00
CA ILE A 107 -8.60 0.79 -7.19
C ILE A 107 -9.29 1.00 -5.82
N CYS A 108 -9.28 -0.04 -4.97
CA CYS A 108 -9.84 0.06 -3.62
C CYS A 108 -9.14 1.13 -2.78
N TYR A 109 -7.81 1.24 -2.87
CA TYR A 109 -7.03 2.22 -2.12
C TYR A 109 -7.48 3.63 -2.47
N HIS A 110 -7.53 3.99 -3.75
CA HIS A 110 -7.90 5.33 -4.17
C HIS A 110 -9.36 5.64 -3.81
N LEU A 111 -10.28 4.69 -4.02
CA LEU A 111 -11.70 4.85 -3.67
C LEU A 111 -11.89 5.14 -2.17
N VAL A 112 -11.26 4.35 -1.31
CA VAL A 112 -11.37 4.50 0.15
C VAL A 112 -10.68 5.80 0.59
N TYR A 113 -9.50 6.11 0.06
CA TYR A 113 -8.78 7.34 0.37
C TYR A 113 -9.62 8.58 0.03
N TYR A 114 -10.21 8.61 -1.16
CA TYR A 114 -11.09 9.69 -1.59
C TYR A 114 -12.32 9.82 -0.69
N LEU A 115 -12.95 8.69 -0.33
CA LEU A 115 -14.10 8.70 0.57
C LEU A 115 -13.76 9.34 1.92
N PHE A 116 -12.62 8.98 2.51
CA PHE A 116 -12.15 9.61 3.75
C PHE A 116 -11.92 11.11 3.55
N MET A 117 -11.21 11.50 2.49
CA MET A 117 -10.90 12.92 2.25
C MET A 117 -12.14 13.77 2.00
N TYR A 118 -13.14 13.23 1.32
CA TYR A 118 -14.45 13.86 1.16
C TYR A 118 -15.13 14.10 2.52
N PHE A 119 -15.18 13.09 3.39
CA PHE A 119 -15.76 13.25 4.74
C PHE A 119 -15.00 14.23 5.62
N LEU A 120 -13.68 14.33 5.45
CA LEU A 120 -12.86 15.32 6.14
C LEU A 120 -12.87 16.71 5.49
N SER A 121 -13.71 16.92 4.46
CA SER A 121 -13.84 18.20 3.74
C SER A 121 -12.55 18.68 3.06
N PHE A 122 -11.63 17.76 2.73
CA PHE A 122 -10.49 18.06 1.88
C PHE A 122 -10.91 18.02 0.41
N ASN A 123 -10.74 19.15 -0.29
CA ASN A 123 -11.12 19.27 -1.69
C ASN A 123 -9.97 18.74 -2.56
N ILE A 124 -10.01 17.44 -2.88
CA ILE A 124 -9.05 16.81 -3.77
C ILE A 124 -9.68 16.76 -5.17
N PRO A 125 -9.06 17.36 -6.20
CA PRO A 125 -9.60 17.32 -7.55
C PRO A 125 -9.69 15.88 -8.04
N PHE A 126 -10.84 15.49 -8.59
CA PHE A 126 -11.10 14.12 -9.06
C PHE A 126 -10.08 13.64 -10.10
N PHE A 127 -9.46 14.54 -10.86
CA PHE A 127 -8.42 14.18 -11.83
C PHE A 127 -7.05 13.85 -11.21
N ALA A 128 -6.79 14.22 -9.95
CA ALA A 128 -5.57 13.79 -9.24
C ALA A 128 -5.65 12.35 -8.71
N PHE A 129 -6.74 11.64 -9.02
CA PHE A 129 -7.06 10.29 -8.57
C PHE A 129 -6.52 9.17 -9.50
N PHE A 130 -6.38 9.47 -10.80
CA PHE A 130 -5.97 8.53 -11.84
C PHE A 130 -4.60 8.89 -12.38
#